data_AF-A0A1X2GF80-F1
#
_entry.id   AF-A0A1X2GF80-F1
#
_cell.length_a   1.000
_cell.length_b   1.000
_cell.length_c   1.000
_cell.angle_alpha   90.00
_cell.angle_beta   90.00
_cell.angle_gamma   90.00
#
_symmetry.space_group_name_H-M   'P 1'
#
loop_
_entity.id
_entity.type
_entity.pdbx_description
1 polymer ?
#
loop_
_entity_poly.entity_id
_entity_poly.type
_entity_poly.pdbx_seq_one_letter_code
_entity_poly.pdbx_strand_id
1 'polypeptide(L)'
;MRGYVFYVFFSGKAADQFKNKIRMGSIVGFTKPTILRPGDVDSAVGLHVAHLYQVWLIGTSKDLGQCEAYVNNTTQCPATLDQRSGTLCDKHLVTICGKSKNTRMEFASGDSGLEIGWATTKLARNGQTKYQRMDVASQASKNMNKTFTYVIPGKGPINTLGKLIRKEVVQDPKKVAKEKKAWTQFLEGRSDPGAMMIRKLKGIEEKEAVNVLSKEAFLKIHNKTPMEKEEAQAKKRSIDMLLAQQQRKKAKKLNDEDPKFVYL
;
A
#
# COMPACT_ATOMS: atom_id res chain seq x y z
N MET A 1 10.38 13.57 14.59
CA MET A 1 9.95 14.95 14.90
C MET A 1 9.38 15.06 16.32
N ARG A 2 10.10 14.52 17.32
CA ARG A 2 10.12 15.12 18.65
C ARG A 2 11.17 16.22 18.58
N GLY A 3 10.81 17.47 18.89
CA GLY A 3 11.72 18.59 18.70
C GLY A 3 11.08 19.94 19.00
N TYR A 4 11.87 20.97 18.80
CA TYR A 4 11.46 22.36 19.02
C TYR A 4 10.48 22.83 17.96
N VAL A 5 9.46 23.55 18.39
CA VAL A 5 8.53 24.26 17.52
C VAL A 5 9.11 25.65 17.28
N PHE A 6 9.07 26.11 16.04
CA PHE A 6 9.40 27.47 15.66
C PHE A 6 8.36 27.97 14.65
N TYR A 7 8.10 29.26 14.68
CA TYR A 7 7.17 29.89 13.75
C TYR A 7 7.93 30.43 12.55
N VAL A 8 7.43 30.19 11.34
CA VAL A 8 8.05 30.72 10.12
C VAL A 8 7.09 31.69 9.44
N PHE A 9 7.57 32.90 9.19
CA PHE A 9 6.85 33.98 8.53
C PHE A 9 7.41 34.17 7.13
N PHE A 10 6.57 33.95 6.12
CA PHE A 10 6.91 34.23 4.73
C PHE A 10 6.42 35.61 4.34
N SER A 11 7.25 36.39 3.66
CA SER A 11 6.89 37.71 3.12
C SER A 11 7.29 37.86 1.65
N GLY A 12 6.67 38.82 0.97
CA GLY A 12 6.96 39.17 -0.42
C GLY A 12 6.89 37.98 -1.38
N LYS A 13 7.87 37.90 -2.29
CA LYS A 13 7.92 36.89 -3.36
C LYS A 13 7.94 35.44 -2.82
N ALA A 14 8.52 35.22 -1.64
CA ALA A 14 8.54 33.90 -1.01
C ALA A 14 7.12 33.48 -0.57
N ALA A 15 6.34 34.40 -0.02
CA ALA A 15 4.95 34.12 0.35
C ALA A 15 4.12 33.73 -0.88
N ASP A 16 4.17 34.54 -1.95
CA ASP A 16 3.37 34.31 -3.16
C ASP A 16 3.65 32.95 -3.81
N GLN A 17 4.93 32.57 -3.89
CA GLN A 17 5.32 31.31 -4.52
C GLN A 17 5.00 30.07 -3.67
N PHE A 18 5.16 30.16 -2.35
CA PHE A 18 5.06 28.99 -1.48
C PHE A 18 3.70 28.83 -0.78
N LYS A 19 2.84 29.84 -0.79
CA LYS A 19 1.50 29.83 -0.18
C LYS A 19 0.68 28.58 -0.52
N ASN A 20 0.69 28.15 -1.79
CA ASN A 20 -0.09 27.00 -2.26
C ASN A 20 0.71 25.70 -2.34
N LYS A 21 2.04 25.76 -2.19
CA LYS A 21 2.93 24.59 -2.32
C LYS A 21 3.19 23.91 -1.00
N ILE A 22 3.29 24.67 0.10
CA ILE A 22 3.52 24.13 1.43
C ILE A 22 2.18 23.63 2.00
N ARG A 23 2.10 22.32 2.25
CA ARG A 23 0.98 21.67 2.93
C ARG A 23 1.42 21.10 4.27
N MET A 24 0.47 20.76 5.14
CA MET A 24 0.78 20.00 6.36
C MET A 24 1.56 18.71 6.01
N GLY A 25 2.65 18.46 6.74
CA GLY A 25 3.56 17.36 6.44
C GLY A 25 4.64 17.65 5.41
N SER A 26 4.70 18.85 4.84
CA SER A 26 5.81 19.24 3.94
C SER A 26 7.13 19.36 4.72
N ILE A 27 8.20 18.84 4.14
CA ILE A 27 9.56 18.98 4.63
C ILE A 27 10.18 20.16 3.90
N VAL A 28 10.55 21.19 4.67
CA VAL A 28 11.09 22.44 4.15
C VAL A 28 12.46 22.68 4.78
N GLY A 29 13.44 22.99 3.94
CA GLY A 29 14.75 23.48 4.35
C GLY A 29 14.78 25.00 4.29
N PHE A 30 15.39 25.61 5.30
CA PHE A 30 15.62 27.05 5.35
C PHE A 30 17.11 27.35 5.33
N THR A 31 17.54 28.30 4.51
CA THR A 31 18.92 28.76 4.46
C THR A 31 18.97 30.24 4.82
N LYS A 32 19.81 30.57 5.81
CA LYS A 32 20.01 31.94 6.32
C LYS A 32 18.68 32.73 6.53
N PRO A 33 17.70 32.19 7.27
CA PRO A 33 16.52 32.96 7.64
C PRO A 33 16.89 34.10 8.60
N THR A 34 16.13 35.18 8.59
CA THR A 34 16.28 36.23 9.62
C THR A 34 15.58 35.75 10.89
N ILE A 35 16.30 35.70 12.01
CA ILE A 35 15.73 35.27 13.28
C ILE A 35 14.95 36.45 13.88
N LEU A 36 13.67 36.22 14.20
CA LEU A 36 12.83 37.18 14.90
C LEU A 36 12.91 36.92 16.40
N ARG A 37 13.03 38.00 17.16
CA ARG A 37 13.07 37.93 18.61
C ARG A 37 11.67 37.55 19.14
N PRO A 38 11.56 36.56 20.03
CA PRO A 38 10.30 36.25 20.72
C PRO A 38 9.82 37.48 21.51
N GLY A 39 8.52 37.79 21.40
CA GLY A 39 7.90 38.90 22.14
C GLY A 39 7.67 38.57 23.61
N ASP A 40 7.35 37.30 23.90
CA ASP A 40 7.04 36.82 25.24
C ASP A 40 8.08 35.80 25.74
N VAL A 41 8.24 35.72 27.05
CA VAL A 41 9.00 34.68 27.74
C VAL A 41 8.31 33.33 27.48
N ASP A 42 9.07 32.30 27.12
CA ASP A 42 8.60 30.97 26.65
C ASP A 42 7.92 30.90 25.28
N SER A 43 7.92 31.99 24.49
CA SER A 43 7.45 31.90 23.11
C SER A 43 8.46 31.23 22.18
N ALA A 44 7.96 30.44 21.24
CA ALA A 44 8.77 29.78 20.23
C ALA A 44 9.47 30.80 19.32
N VAL A 45 10.71 30.47 18.91
CA VAL A 45 11.50 31.35 18.05
C VAL A 45 10.80 31.56 16.70
N GLY A 46 10.76 32.81 16.24
CA GLY A 46 10.27 33.17 14.92
C GLY A 46 11.40 33.20 13.90
N LEU A 47 11.14 32.71 12.70
CA LEU A 47 12.03 32.81 11.54
C LEU A 47 11.30 33.60 10.46
N HIS A 48 11.95 34.60 9.88
CA HIS A 48 11.44 35.40 8.78
C HIS A 48 12.18 35.06 7.49
N VAL A 49 11.40 34.85 6.42
CA VAL A 49 11.91 34.48 5.11
C VAL A 49 11.28 35.37 4.04
N ALA A 50 12.12 36.17 3.38
CA ALA A 50 11.70 37.13 2.37
C ALA A 50 12.05 36.68 0.94
N HIS A 51 13.16 35.97 0.77
CA HIS A 51 13.69 35.60 -0.54
C HIS A 51 13.39 34.15 -0.90
N LEU A 52 13.21 33.90 -2.20
CA LEU A 52 12.92 32.57 -2.74
C LEU A 52 14.02 31.55 -2.49
N TYR A 53 15.29 31.97 -2.61
CA TYR A 53 16.46 31.12 -2.43
C TYR A 53 16.66 30.65 -0.98
N GLN A 54 15.99 31.29 -0.01
CA GLN A 54 16.07 30.92 1.40
C GLN A 54 15.22 29.68 1.71
N VAL A 55 14.31 29.27 0.83
CA VAL A 55 13.33 28.20 1.06
C VAL A 55 13.50 27.07 0.07
N TRP A 56 13.60 25.85 0.58
CA TRP A 56 13.77 24.64 -0.21
C TRP A 56 12.67 23.66 0.16
N LEU A 57 11.75 23.41 -0.77
CA LEU A 57 10.73 22.37 -0.58
C LEU A 57 11.35 21.02 -0.96
N ILE A 58 11.65 20.19 0.03
CA ILE A 58 12.31 18.89 -0.16
C ILE A 58 11.28 17.84 -0.56
N GLY A 59 10.10 17.86 0.05
CA GLY A 59 9.03 16.90 -0.23
C GLY A 59 7.99 16.84 0.88
N THR A 60 7.36 15.68 1.05
CA THR A 60 6.36 15.44 2.09
C THR A 60 6.77 14.27 2.97
N SER A 61 6.67 14.44 4.29
CA SER A 61 6.87 13.37 5.26
C SER A 61 5.68 12.43 5.29
N LYS A 62 5.94 11.13 5.15
CA LYS A 62 4.93 10.07 5.37
C LYS A 62 4.81 9.69 6.84
N ASP A 63 5.84 9.98 7.62
CA ASP A 63 5.95 9.55 9.01
C ASP A 63 5.29 10.55 9.96
N LEU A 64 4.82 11.70 9.48
CA LEU A 64 4.03 12.63 10.28
C LEU A 64 2.63 12.02 10.49
N GLY A 65 2.37 11.57 11.71
CA GLY A 65 1.09 11.02 12.14
C GLY A 65 0.44 11.84 13.24
N GLN A 66 -0.79 11.49 13.57
CA GLN A 66 -1.48 11.97 14.77
C GLN A 66 -1.36 10.94 15.89
N CYS A 67 -1.44 11.40 17.13
CA CYS A 67 -1.43 10.54 18.30
C CYS A 67 -2.64 9.60 18.32
N GLU A 68 -2.42 8.30 18.54
CA GLU A 68 -3.49 7.28 18.60
C GLU A 68 -4.33 7.35 19.88
N ALA A 69 -3.91 8.11 20.89
CA ALA A 69 -4.65 8.25 22.14
C ALA A 69 -5.87 9.17 21.98
N TYR A 70 -6.87 8.91 22.80
CA TYR A 70 -8.10 9.69 22.89
C TYR A 70 -8.06 10.57 24.13
N VAL A 71 -8.42 11.84 23.96
CA VAL A 71 -8.59 12.78 25.08
C VAL A 71 -9.94 12.53 25.73
N ASN A 72 -10.98 12.37 24.90
CA ASN A 72 -12.35 12.01 25.27
C ASN A 72 -12.89 10.95 24.31
N ASN A 73 -14.06 10.39 24.61
CA ASN A 73 -14.68 9.25 23.91
C ASN A 73 -14.80 9.42 22.41
N THR A 74 -14.98 10.66 21.99
CA THR A 74 -15.22 11.04 20.60
C THR A 74 -14.04 11.79 19.99
N THR A 75 -13.11 12.29 20.81
CA THR A 75 -12.04 13.19 20.36
C THR A 75 -10.66 12.55 20.51
N GLN A 76 -10.08 12.20 19.37
CA GLN A 76 -8.68 11.79 19.29
C GLN A 76 -7.74 12.96 19.61
N CYS A 77 -6.57 12.66 20.16
CA CYS A 77 -5.57 13.66 20.48
C CYS A 77 -5.09 14.38 19.20
N PRO A 78 -5.15 15.73 19.14
CA PRO A 78 -4.74 16.48 17.96
C PRO A 78 -3.22 16.59 17.81
N ALA A 79 -2.44 16.09 18.78
CA ALA A 79 -0.98 16.20 18.75
C ALA A 79 -0.41 15.40 17.57
N THR A 80 0.41 16.07 16.75
CA THR A 80 1.18 15.44 15.68
C THR A 80 2.47 14.86 16.22
N LEU A 81 2.89 13.73 15.69
CA LEU A 81 4.09 13.02 16.11
C LEU A 81 4.75 12.31 14.93
N ASP A 82 5.99 11.89 15.13
CA ASP A 82 6.71 11.07 14.16
C ASP A 82 6.47 9.60 14.47
N GLN A 83 5.78 8.91 13.56
CA GLN A 83 5.38 7.51 13.69
C GLN A 83 6.56 6.57 13.89
N ARG A 84 7.76 6.93 13.44
CA ARG A 84 8.98 6.14 13.66
C ARG A 84 9.41 6.13 15.12
N SER A 85 9.09 7.20 15.85
CA SER A 85 9.46 7.37 17.25
C SER A 85 8.44 6.78 18.24
N GLY A 86 7.29 6.33 17.74
CA GLY A 86 6.19 5.75 18.51
C GLY A 86 4.83 6.22 17.99
N THR A 87 3.76 5.70 18.60
CA THR A 87 2.36 6.01 18.20
C THR A 87 1.68 7.04 19.11
N LEU A 88 2.38 7.49 20.16
CA LEU A 88 1.82 8.30 21.24
C LEU A 88 2.66 9.56 21.48
N CYS A 89 1.99 10.67 21.77
CA CYS A 89 2.65 11.92 22.09
C CYS A 89 3.22 11.90 23.52
N ASP A 90 4.14 12.81 23.81
CA ASP A 90 4.88 12.80 25.07
C ASP A 90 3.97 12.92 26.30
N LYS A 91 2.89 13.70 26.21
CA LYS A 91 1.88 13.82 27.26
C LYS A 91 1.23 12.47 27.59
N HIS A 92 0.78 11.74 26.57
CA HIS A 92 0.15 10.43 26.77
C HIS A 92 1.15 9.33 27.13
N LEU A 93 2.39 9.41 26.65
CA LEU A 93 3.47 8.52 27.07
C LEU A 93 3.77 8.64 28.57
N VAL A 94 3.83 9.87 29.10
CA VAL A 94 4.00 10.10 30.55
C VAL A 94 2.84 9.48 31.33
N THR A 95 1.60 9.65 30.88
CA THR A 95 0.42 9.06 31.54
C THR A 95 0.49 7.52 31.55
N ILE A 96 0.90 6.90 30.45
CA ILE A 96 1.02 5.44 30.36
C ILE A 96 2.16 4.93 31.22
N CYS A 97 3.29 5.62 31.20
CA CYS A 97 4.44 5.28 32.04
C CYS A 97 4.05 5.35 33.52
N GLY A 98 3.35 6.42 33.94
CA GLY A 98 2.82 6.55 35.30
C GLY A 98 1.84 5.44 35.67
N LYS A 99 0.89 5.09 34.79
CA LYS A 99 -0.03 3.97 35.01
C LYS A 99 0.69 2.62 35.10
N SER A 100 1.66 2.38 34.21
CA SER A 100 2.46 1.16 34.20
C SER A 100 3.28 1.01 35.48
N LYS A 101 3.88 2.10 35.97
CA LYS A 101 4.59 2.14 37.25
C LYS A 101 3.64 1.84 38.41
N ASN A 102 2.47 2.48 38.45
CA ASN A 102 1.52 2.31 39.56
C ASN A 102 0.81 0.95 39.57
N THR A 103 0.74 0.24 38.44
CA THR A 103 0.10 -1.09 38.36
C THR A 103 0.98 -2.19 38.98
N ARG A 104 2.30 -1.95 39.07
CA ARG A 104 3.28 -2.91 39.61
C ARG A 104 3.90 -2.30 40.87
N MET A 105 3.42 -2.71 42.05
CA MET A 105 3.90 -2.21 43.35
C MET A 105 5.43 -2.33 43.51
N GLU A 106 6.04 -3.33 42.88
CA GLU A 106 7.49 -3.55 42.79
C GLU A 106 8.29 -2.39 42.14
N PHE A 107 7.66 -1.54 41.31
CA PHE A 107 8.29 -0.33 40.77
C PHE A 107 8.05 0.93 41.61
N ALA A 108 7.09 0.91 42.54
CA ALA A 108 6.89 2.01 43.49
C ALA A 108 8.03 2.05 44.52
N SER A 109 8.66 0.91 44.79
CA SER A 109 9.74 0.74 45.77
C SER A 109 11.16 0.93 45.21
N GLY A 110 11.30 1.31 43.94
CA GLY A 110 12.57 1.80 43.37
C GLY A 110 13.60 0.75 42.91
N ASP A 111 13.36 -0.56 43.07
CA ASP A 111 14.41 -1.57 42.94
C ASP A 111 14.21 -2.60 41.80
N SER A 112 13.53 -2.23 40.71
CA SER A 112 13.38 -3.15 39.57
C SER A 112 13.42 -2.48 38.20
N GLY A 113 13.93 -3.23 37.21
CA GLY A 113 14.08 -2.79 35.82
C GLY A 113 12.75 -2.59 35.11
N LEU A 114 12.51 -1.38 34.60
CA LEU A 114 11.25 -0.96 34.00
C LEU A 114 11.01 -1.63 32.62
N GLU A 115 10.43 -2.83 32.60
CA GLU A 115 9.86 -3.39 31.37
C GLU A 115 8.52 -2.72 31.06
N ILE A 116 8.54 -1.77 30.12
CA ILE A 116 7.33 -1.15 29.58
C ILE A 116 6.65 -2.18 28.66
N GLY A 117 5.73 -2.96 29.23
CA GLY A 117 4.78 -3.75 28.45
C GLY A 117 3.90 -2.80 27.63
N TRP A 118 4.30 -2.56 26.39
CA TRP A 118 3.54 -1.87 25.34
C TRP A 118 2.04 -2.22 25.46
N ALA A 119 1.28 -1.26 25.98
CA ALA A 119 -0.15 -1.43 26.18
C ALA A 119 -0.86 -1.11 24.87
N THR A 120 -1.79 -1.98 24.44
CA THR A 120 -2.72 -1.57 23.39
C THR A 120 -3.76 -0.64 23.97
N THR A 121 -4.01 0.46 23.26
CA THR A 121 -5.10 1.39 23.55
C THR A 121 -6.41 0.77 23.08
N LYS A 122 -7.27 0.43 24.04
CA LYS A 122 -8.69 0.13 23.76
C LYS A 122 -9.55 1.29 24.24
N LEU A 123 -10.52 1.68 23.42
CA LEU A 123 -11.52 2.66 23.81
C LEU A 123 -12.37 2.06 24.95
N ALA A 124 -12.44 2.71 26.10
CA ALA A 124 -13.41 2.33 27.13
C ALA A 124 -14.82 2.76 26.71
N ARG A 125 -15.88 2.17 27.30
CA ARG A 125 -17.26 2.66 27.12
C ARG A 125 -17.44 4.11 27.59
N ASN A 126 -16.66 4.49 28.59
CA ASN A 126 -16.56 5.83 29.15
C ASN A 126 -15.57 6.70 28.36
N GLY A 127 -15.07 6.17 27.23
CA GLY A 127 -14.11 6.67 26.22
C GLY A 127 -12.88 7.45 26.66
N GLN A 128 -12.51 7.30 27.92
CA GLN A 128 -11.11 7.33 28.31
C GLN A 128 -10.35 6.15 27.68
N THR A 129 -9.08 6.36 27.31
CA THR A 129 -8.20 5.28 26.88
C THR A 129 -7.90 4.31 28.03
N LYS A 130 -8.32 3.05 27.88
CA LYS A 130 -7.85 1.95 28.72
C LYS A 130 -6.63 1.31 28.07
N TYR A 131 -5.57 1.20 28.85
CA TYR A 131 -4.31 0.58 28.45
C TYR A 131 -4.33 -0.86 28.94
N GLN A 132 -4.32 -1.82 28.02
CA GLN A 132 -4.27 -3.24 28.36
C GLN A 132 -2.89 -3.80 27.98
N ARG A 133 -2.24 -4.49 28.94
CA ARG A 133 -0.99 -5.22 28.71
C ARG A 133 -1.23 -6.28 27.62
N MET A 134 -0.37 -6.29 26.60
CA MET A 134 -0.38 -7.37 25.62
C MET A 134 0.51 -8.52 26.08
N ASP A 135 0.09 -9.74 25.80
CA ASP A 135 0.88 -10.94 26.06
C ASP A 135 2.11 -10.95 25.13
N VAL A 136 3.30 -11.19 25.69
CA VAL A 136 4.60 -11.11 25.00
C VAL A 136 4.65 -11.96 23.71
N ALA A 137 3.94 -13.09 23.71
CA ALA A 137 3.79 -13.98 22.55
C ALA A 137 3.15 -13.30 21.32
N SER A 138 2.27 -12.32 21.53
CA SER A 138 1.59 -11.60 20.45
C SER A 138 2.47 -10.52 19.78
N GLN A 139 3.57 -10.11 20.41
CA GLN A 139 4.50 -9.10 19.89
C GLN A 139 5.53 -9.68 18.93
N ALA A 140 6.06 -10.86 19.26
CA ALA A 140 7.09 -11.54 18.46
C ALA A 140 6.60 -11.82 17.03
N SER A 141 5.31 -12.13 16.88
CA SER A 141 4.67 -12.38 15.58
C SER A 141 4.51 -11.15 14.69
N LYS A 142 4.24 -9.96 15.26
CA LYS A 142 3.93 -8.74 14.46
C LYS A 142 5.15 -7.93 14.04
N ASN A 143 6.27 -8.06 14.77
CA ASN A 143 7.46 -7.23 14.55
C ASN A 143 8.59 -7.94 13.80
N MET A 144 8.62 -9.27 13.71
CA MET A 144 9.72 -9.97 13.03
C MET A 144 9.72 -9.87 11.49
N ASN A 145 8.60 -9.50 10.85
CA ASN A 145 8.47 -9.58 9.39
C ASN A 145 8.10 -8.26 8.69
N LYS A 146 8.42 -7.09 9.26
CA LYS A 146 8.18 -5.82 8.56
C LYS A 146 9.31 -5.55 7.55
N THR A 147 9.21 -6.18 6.38
CA THR A 147 9.98 -5.79 5.21
C THR A 147 9.56 -4.39 4.77
N PHE A 148 10.50 -3.45 4.69
CA PHE A 148 10.21 -2.08 4.24
C PHE A 148 9.87 -2.09 2.75
N THR A 149 8.83 -1.36 2.37
CA THR A 149 8.37 -1.23 0.98
C THR A 149 8.68 0.17 0.45
N TYR A 150 9.41 0.25 -0.65
CA TYR A 150 9.73 1.47 -1.39
C TYR A 150 8.93 1.51 -2.69
N VAL A 151 8.49 2.68 -3.14
CA VAL A 151 7.85 2.83 -4.46
C VAL A 151 8.84 3.52 -5.39
N ILE A 152 9.31 2.79 -6.40
CA ILE A 152 10.19 3.36 -7.43
C ILE A 152 9.32 3.82 -8.60
N PRO A 153 9.41 5.09 -9.04
CA PRO A 153 8.67 5.57 -10.19
C PRO A 153 8.99 4.71 -11.43
N GLY A 154 7.94 4.22 -12.12
CA GLY A 154 8.05 3.34 -13.28
C GLY A 154 8.16 1.83 -12.98
N LYS A 155 8.58 1.42 -11.77
CA LYS A 155 8.72 -0.01 -11.40
C LYS A 155 7.71 -0.49 -10.36
N GLY A 156 7.08 0.40 -9.59
CA GLY A 156 6.06 0.03 -8.59
C GLY A 156 6.65 -0.27 -7.20
N PRO A 157 5.85 -0.84 -6.26
CA PRO A 157 6.29 -1.11 -4.90
C PRO A 157 7.28 -2.30 -4.86
N ILE A 158 8.41 -2.10 -4.19
CA ILE A 158 9.54 -3.03 -4.07
C ILE A 158 9.90 -3.19 -2.59
N ASN A 159 10.12 -4.43 -2.14
CA ASN A 159 10.60 -4.72 -0.79
C ASN A 159 12.11 -4.47 -0.66
N THR A 160 12.62 -4.39 0.58
CA THR A 160 14.07 -4.33 0.90
C THR A 160 14.93 -5.37 0.20
N LEU A 161 14.34 -6.52 -0.17
CA LEU A 161 15.01 -7.61 -0.90
C LEU A 161 14.96 -7.44 -2.43
N GLY A 162 14.55 -6.27 -2.95
CA GLY A 162 14.47 -5.99 -4.39
C GLY A 162 13.30 -6.66 -5.12
N LYS A 163 12.45 -7.41 -4.41
CA LYS A 163 11.28 -8.08 -4.99
C LYS A 163 10.12 -7.11 -5.19
N LEU A 164 9.58 -7.08 -6.40
CA LEU A 164 8.37 -6.34 -6.75
C LEU A 164 7.16 -6.94 -6.03
N ILE A 165 6.47 -6.12 -5.26
CA ILE A 165 5.21 -6.51 -4.61
C ILE A 165 4.10 -6.36 -5.64
N ARG A 166 3.91 -7.39 -6.45
CA ARG A 166 2.63 -7.54 -7.14
C ARG A 166 1.64 -8.00 -6.09
N LYS A 167 0.60 -7.20 -5.83
CA LYS A 167 -0.50 -7.60 -4.95
C LYS A 167 -1.24 -8.73 -5.65
N GLU A 168 -0.78 -9.96 -5.45
CA GLU A 168 -1.57 -11.14 -5.76
C GLU A 168 -2.83 -11.03 -4.91
N VAL A 169 -3.98 -10.97 -5.56
CA VAL A 169 -5.26 -10.97 -4.85
C VAL A 169 -5.40 -12.35 -4.24
N VAL A 170 -5.07 -12.48 -2.96
CA VAL A 170 -5.31 -13.68 -2.17
C VAL A 170 -6.83 -13.83 -2.06
N GLN A 171 -7.43 -14.53 -3.03
CA GLN A 171 -8.85 -14.84 -3.00
C GLN A 171 -9.06 -15.98 -2.01
N ASP A 172 -9.92 -15.77 -1.01
CA ASP A 172 -10.26 -16.81 -0.04
C ASP A 172 -10.81 -18.04 -0.79
N PRO A 173 -10.19 -19.24 -0.65
CA PRO A 173 -10.59 -20.42 -1.43
C PRO A 173 -12.05 -20.81 -1.17
N LYS A 174 -12.56 -20.53 0.03
CA LYS A 174 -13.96 -20.75 0.41
C LYS A 174 -14.93 -19.82 -0.34
N LYS A 175 -14.55 -18.58 -0.62
CA LYS A 175 -15.39 -17.63 -1.39
C LYS A 175 -15.39 -18.00 -2.87
N VAL A 176 -14.23 -18.34 -3.42
CA VAL A 176 -14.11 -18.81 -4.81
C VAL A 176 -14.94 -20.07 -5.05
N ALA A 177 -14.95 -21.01 -4.10
CA ALA A 177 -15.78 -22.22 -4.19
C ALA A 177 -17.29 -21.92 -4.12
N LYS A 178 -17.72 -20.96 -3.29
CA LYS A 178 -19.14 -20.53 -3.23
C LYS A 178 -19.57 -19.83 -4.52
N GLU A 179 -18.73 -18.95 -5.05
CA GLU A 179 -19.01 -18.27 -6.33
C GLU A 179 -19.07 -19.26 -7.48
N LYS A 180 -18.14 -20.23 -7.56
CA LYS A 180 -18.19 -21.28 -8.58
C LYS A 180 -19.49 -22.08 -8.51
N LYS A 181 -19.97 -22.44 -7.32
CA LYS A 181 -21.26 -23.12 -7.12
C LYS A 181 -22.47 -22.28 -7.54
N ALA A 182 -22.45 -20.98 -7.25
CA ALA A 182 -23.50 -20.06 -7.68
C ALA A 182 -23.53 -19.92 -9.21
N TRP A 183 -22.36 -19.83 -9.85
CA TRP A 183 -22.25 -19.80 -11.31
C TRP A 183 -22.66 -21.10 -11.97
N THR A 184 -22.35 -22.27 -11.40
CA THR A 184 -22.80 -23.56 -11.94
C THR A 184 -24.33 -23.66 -11.91
N GLN A 185 -24.97 -23.19 -10.84
CA GLN A 185 -26.44 -23.21 -10.71
C GLN A 185 -27.10 -22.19 -11.66
N PHE A 186 -26.52 -21.00 -11.81
CA PHE A 186 -27.04 -19.97 -12.71
C PHE A 186 -26.93 -20.35 -14.20
N LEU A 187 -25.89 -21.11 -14.55
CA LEU A 187 -25.61 -21.53 -15.92
C LEU A 187 -26.23 -22.89 -16.25
N GLU A 188 -26.94 -23.53 -15.33
CA GLU A 188 -27.62 -24.79 -15.61
C GLU A 188 -28.74 -24.56 -16.66
N GLY A 189 -28.73 -25.35 -17.74
CA GLY A 189 -29.75 -25.30 -18.80
C GLY A 189 -29.65 -24.13 -19.82
N ARG A 190 -28.74 -23.16 -19.66
CA ARG A 190 -28.59 -22.03 -20.61
C ARG A 190 -27.54 -22.29 -21.69
N SER A 191 -27.90 -22.44 -22.95
CA SER A 191 -26.93 -22.67 -24.06
C SER A 191 -26.51 -21.40 -24.81
N ASP A 192 -26.83 -20.21 -24.27
CA ASP A 192 -26.53 -18.94 -24.93
C ASP A 192 -25.02 -18.74 -25.17
N PRO A 193 -24.62 -18.06 -26.26
CA PRO A 193 -23.21 -17.74 -26.54
C PRO A 193 -22.51 -17.03 -25.37
N GLY A 194 -23.23 -16.17 -24.65
CA GLY A 194 -22.73 -15.50 -23.45
C GLY A 194 -22.52 -16.44 -22.27
N ALA A 195 -23.40 -17.43 -22.08
CA ALA A 195 -23.26 -18.46 -21.06
C ALA A 195 -22.03 -19.34 -21.33
N MET A 196 -21.78 -19.73 -22.59
CA MET A 196 -20.57 -20.45 -22.98
C MET A 196 -19.28 -19.67 -22.71
N MET A 197 -19.29 -18.35 -22.94
CA MET A 197 -18.12 -17.50 -22.67
C MET A 197 -17.83 -17.39 -21.18
N ILE A 198 -18.88 -17.23 -20.34
CA ILE A 198 -18.74 -17.17 -18.88
C ILE A 198 -18.22 -18.51 -18.33
N ARG A 199 -18.69 -19.65 -18.86
CA ARG A 199 -18.16 -20.99 -18.50
C ARG A 199 -16.67 -21.12 -18.78
N LYS A 200 -16.23 -20.72 -19.98
CA LYS A 200 -14.81 -20.71 -20.37
C LYS A 200 -13.95 -19.81 -19.47
N LEU A 201 -14.45 -18.61 -19.14
CA LEU A 201 -13.74 -17.67 -18.27
C LEU A 201 -13.65 -18.14 -16.82
N LYS A 202 -14.62 -18.92 -16.33
CA LYS A 202 -14.66 -19.40 -14.94
C LYS A 202 -14.17 -20.83 -14.75
N GLY A 203 -13.84 -21.54 -15.84
CA GLY A 203 -13.31 -22.90 -15.81
C GLY A 203 -14.33 -23.91 -15.26
N ILE A 204 -15.59 -23.79 -15.67
CA ILE A 204 -16.66 -24.73 -15.32
C ILE A 204 -16.81 -25.72 -16.48
N GLU A 205 -16.53 -27.00 -16.22
CA GLU A 205 -16.71 -28.08 -17.19
C GLU A 205 -18.19 -28.50 -17.24
N GLU A 206 -18.74 -28.68 -18.45
CA GLU A 206 -20.07 -29.23 -18.63
C GLU A 206 -20.07 -30.74 -18.33
N LYS A 207 -21.16 -31.24 -17.76
CA LYS A 207 -21.64 -32.57 -18.12
C LYS A 207 -22.32 -32.36 -19.46
N GLU A 208 -21.62 -32.69 -20.54
CA GLU A 208 -22.05 -32.40 -21.92
C GLU A 208 -23.52 -32.79 -22.12
N ALA A 209 -24.36 -31.80 -22.46
CA ALA A 209 -25.59 -32.10 -23.14
C ALA A 209 -25.17 -32.64 -24.52
N VAL A 210 -25.35 -33.95 -24.70
CA VAL A 210 -25.07 -34.69 -25.92
C VAL A 210 -25.54 -33.87 -27.12
N ASN A 211 -24.59 -33.34 -27.90
CA ASN A 211 -24.89 -32.73 -29.18
C ASN A 211 -25.54 -33.82 -30.04
N VAL A 212 -26.85 -33.73 -30.24
CA VAL A 212 -27.68 -34.69 -31.00
C VAL A 212 -27.37 -34.64 -32.52
N LEU A 213 -26.43 -33.78 -32.95
CA LEU A 213 -26.00 -33.70 -34.34
C LEU A 213 -24.66 -34.43 -34.52
N SER A 214 -24.71 -35.57 -35.23
CA SER A 214 -23.52 -36.33 -35.62
C SER A 214 -22.56 -35.45 -36.42
N LYS A 215 -21.24 -35.68 -36.25
CA LYS A 215 -20.17 -34.96 -36.96
C LYS A 215 -20.37 -34.92 -38.48
N GLU A 216 -21.07 -35.92 -39.03
CA GLU A 216 -21.41 -36.04 -40.44
C GLU A 216 -22.46 -35.04 -40.90
N ALA A 217 -23.46 -34.72 -40.07
CA ALA A 217 -24.47 -33.72 -40.38
C ALA A 217 -23.88 -32.29 -40.36
N PHE A 218 -22.92 -32.03 -39.47
CA PHE A 218 -22.20 -30.75 -39.43
C PHE A 218 -21.33 -30.50 -40.67
N LEU A 219 -20.73 -31.57 -41.22
CA LEU A 219 -19.92 -31.51 -42.44
C LEU A 219 -20.77 -31.26 -43.69
N LYS A 220 -22.00 -31.79 -43.75
CA LYS A 220 -22.95 -31.56 -44.86
C LYS A 220 -23.47 -30.12 -44.91
N ILE A 221 -23.61 -29.45 -43.77
CA ILE A 221 -24.09 -28.04 -43.72
C ILE A 221 -23.01 -27.06 -44.18
N HIS A 222 -21.73 -27.39 -43.97
CA HIS A 222 -20.63 -26.47 -44.22
C HIS A 222 -19.81 -26.71 -45.50
N ASN A 223 -20.20 -27.64 -46.38
CA ASN A 223 -19.52 -27.95 -47.65
C ASN A 223 -17.98 -27.97 -47.51
N LYS A 224 -17.48 -28.57 -46.42
CA LYS A 224 -16.05 -28.76 -46.20
C LYS A 224 -15.77 -30.24 -46.23
N THR A 225 -15.08 -30.67 -47.28
CA THR A 225 -14.47 -31.99 -47.31
C THR A 225 -13.51 -32.11 -46.12
N PRO A 226 -13.44 -33.28 -45.46
CA PRO A 226 -12.44 -33.50 -44.43
C PRO A 226 -11.07 -33.40 -45.11
N MET A 227 -10.24 -32.46 -44.66
CA MET A 227 -8.94 -32.25 -45.29
C MET A 227 -8.07 -33.50 -45.11
N GLU A 228 -7.37 -33.87 -46.18
CA GLU A 228 -6.44 -34.98 -46.15
C GLU A 228 -5.32 -34.74 -45.12
N LYS A 229 -4.82 -35.83 -44.52
CA LYS A 229 -3.86 -35.76 -43.41
C LYS A 229 -2.59 -34.96 -43.77
N GLU A 230 -2.22 -34.93 -45.05
CA GLU A 230 -1.07 -34.18 -45.55
C GLU A 230 -1.32 -32.66 -45.58
N GLU A 231 -2.49 -32.21 -46.02
CA GLU A 231 -2.84 -30.79 -46.04
C GLU A 231 -2.93 -30.20 -44.62
N ALA A 232 -3.42 -30.99 -43.67
CA ALA A 232 -3.45 -30.61 -42.26
C ALA A 232 -2.04 -30.43 -41.70
N GLN A 233 -1.08 -31.29 -42.09
CA GLN A 233 0.32 -31.15 -41.70
C GLN A 233 0.99 -29.95 -42.39
N ALA A 234 0.71 -29.70 -43.67
CA ALA A 234 1.22 -28.55 -44.40
C ALA A 234 0.75 -27.23 -43.77
N LYS A 235 -0.54 -27.13 -43.40
CA LYS A 235 -1.07 -25.94 -42.71
C LYS A 235 -0.46 -25.76 -41.32
N LYS A 236 -0.26 -26.84 -40.55
CA LYS A 236 0.44 -26.75 -39.25
C LYS A 236 1.87 -26.21 -39.40
N ARG A 237 2.64 -26.72 -40.36
CA ARG A 237 4.00 -26.22 -40.66
C ARG A 237 3.99 -24.75 -41.05
N SER A 238 3.01 -24.31 -41.84
CA SER A 238 2.88 -22.89 -42.23
C SER A 238 2.58 -21.97 -41.04
N ILE A 239 1.76 -22.43 -40.09
CA ILE A 239 1.42 -21.69 -38.87
C ILE A 239 2.63 -21.60 -37.94
N ASP A 240 3.36 -22.69 -37.75
CA ASP A 240 4.57 -22.72 -36.90
C ASP A 240 5.66 -21.79 -37.45
N MET A 241 5.82 -21.73 -38.78
CA MET A 241 6.78 -20.83 -39.43
C MET A 241 6.41 -19.35 -39.22
N LEU A 242 5.13 -19.00 -39.30
CA LEU A 242 4.64 -17.64 -39.03
C LEU A 242 4.87 -17.24 -37.56
N LEU A 243 4.61 -18.16 -36.64
CA LEU A 243 4.78 -17.94 -35.20
C LEU A 243 6.26 -17.72 -34.85
N ALA A 244 7.16 -18.52 -35.43
CA ALA A 244 8.60 -18.35 -35.28
C ALA A 244 9.09 -17.00 -35.85
N GLN A 245 8.55 -16.56 -36.99
CA GLN A 245 8.92 -15.28 -37.58
C GLN A 245 8.46 -14.08 -36.72
N GLN A 246 7.29 -14.17 -36.10
CA GLN A 246 6.81 -13.15 -35.15
C GLN A 246 7.68 -13.08 -33.90
N GLN A 247 8.11 -14.22 -33.36
CA GLN A 247 9.00 -14.26 -32.20
C GLN A 247 10.38 -13.66 -32.51
N ARG A 248 10.95 -13.93 -33.69
CA ARG A 248 12.21 -13.30 -34.14
C ARG A 248 12.10 -11.77 -34.27
N LYS A 249 10.97 -11.26 -34.78
CA LYS A 249 10.73 -9.80 -34.85
C LYS A 249 10.61 -9.15 -33.47
N LYS A 250 10.02 -9.85 -32.49
CA LYS A 250 9.95 -9.37 -31.09
C LYS A 250 11.32 -9.36 -30.42
N ALA A 251 12.15 -10.37 -30.64
CA ALA A 251 13.50 -10.44 -30.09
C ALA A 251 14.42 -9.32 -30.62
N LYS A 252 14.35 -8.99 -31.91
CA LYS A 252 15.11 -7.87 -32.48
C LYS A 252 14.73 -6.51 -31.88
N LYS A 253 13.44 -6.25 -31.64
CA LYS A 253 12.98 -5.01 -31.00
C LYS A 253 13.46 -4.86 -29.55
N LEU A 254 13.77 -5.95 -28.86
CA LEU A 254 14.20 -5.89 -27.46
C LEU A 254 15.68 -5.51 -27.30
N ASN A 255 16.50 -5.71 -28.35
CA ASN A 255 17.94 -5.46 -28.30
C ASN A 255 18.34 -4.05 -28.79
N ASP A 256 17.45 -3.31 -29.45
CA ASP A 256 17.72 -1.95 -29.95
C ASP A 256 17.37 -0.84 -28.93
N GLU A 257 16.90 -1.19 -27.72
CA GLU A 257 16.63 -0.23 -26.64
C GLU A 257 17.79 -0.19 -25.63
N ASP A 258 18.89 0.44 -26.02
CA ASP A 258 19.97 0.78 -25.08
C ASP A 258 19.45 1.73 -23.98
N PRO A 259 19.86 1.54 -22.70
CA PRO A 259 19.43 2.39 -21.61
C PRO A 259 20.07 3.78 -21.73
N LYS A 260 19.25 4.80 -22.02
CA LYS A 260 19.65 6.21 -21.87
C LYS A 260 19.90 6.51 -20.40
N PHE A 261 21.17 6.53 -20.00
CA PHE A 261 21.60 7.07 -18.72
C PHE A 261 21.37 8.59 -18.73
N VAL A 262 20.56 9.08 -17.79
CA VAL A 262 20.47 10.51 -17.46
C VAL A 262 21.53 10.76 -16.39
N TYR A 263 22.56 11.53 -16.74
CA TYR A 263 23.51 12.05 -15.75
C TYR A 263 22.80 13.11 -14.90
N LEU A 264 22.84 12.92 -13.58
CA LEU A 264 22.52 13.93 -12.57
C LEU A 264 23.76 14.78 -12.30
#